data_AF-A0A924YBD4-F1
#
_entry.id   AF-A0A924YBD4-F1
#
_cell.length_a   1.000
_cell.length_b   1.000
_cell.length_c   1.000
_cell.angle_alpha   90.00
_cell.angle_beta   90.00
_cell.angle_gamma   90.00
#
_symmetry.space_group_name_H-M   'P 1'
#
loop_
_entity.id
_entity.type
_entity.pdbx_description
1 polymer ?
#
loop_
_entity_poly.entity_id
_entity_poly.type
_entity_poly.pdbx_seq_one_letter_code
_entity_poly.pdbx_strand_id
1 'polypeptide(L)'
;QLISPDATTQYAAVDTPAVFVDGALTRATISLDLPPDVPALTAAKLFIEPRYGNAVTYTPVVRDVVLNRPPAAQQNPDAQTLDLQFGAEITLDSYYAEVRDDALQLTLYWQAQSVPDEDYQVFVHVVDSAGEIVAQDDGSPVDNRYPMSQWRAQTLIEDQHVLSLDGLPFGESYRMRVGAYRSADVTRLAITPKNANVDDNSVWLYTFER
;
A
#
# COMPACT_ATOMS: atom_id res chain seq x y z
N GLN A 1 -16.56 13.07 11.67
CA GLN A 1 -15.45 14.04 11.66
C GLN A 1 -14.24 13.38 11.01
N LEU A 2 -13.41 14.14 10.30
CA LEU A 2 -12.11 13.73 9.78
C LEU A 2 -11.04 14.60 10.41
N ILE A 3 -10.11 13.99 11.14
CA ILE A 3 -9.04 14.70 11.86
C ILE A 3 -7.68 14.05 11.58
N SER A 4 -6.60 14.78 11.78
CA SER A 4 -5.24 14.24 11.69
C SER A 4 -4.97 13.18 12.76
N PRO A 5 -4.02 12.24 12.55
CA PRO A 5 -3.72 11.19 13.51
C PRO A 5 -3.30 11.69 14.90
N ASP A 6 -2.65 12.86 14.98
CA ASP A 6 -2.24 13.56 16.20
C ASP A 6 -3.36 14.45 16.80
N ALA A 7 -4.54 14.45 16.18
CA ALA A 7 -5.72 15.24 16.55
C ALA A 7 -5.50 16.77 16.57
N THR A 8 -4.46 17.29 15.91
CA THR A 8 -4.17 18.74 15.87
C THR A 8 -4.92 19.48 14.78
N THR A 9 -5.32 18.77 13.71
CA THR A 9 -5.98 19.35 12.54
C THR A 9 -7.32 18.66 12.29
N GLN A 10 -8.39 19.44 12.14
CA GLN A 10 -9.68 18.93 11.68
C GLN A 10 -9.82 19.24 10.19
N TYR A 11 -9.85 18.20 9.35
CA TYR A 11 -9.99 18.34 7.90
C TYR A 11 -11.43 18.66 7.51
N ALA A 12 -12.40 17.94 8.07
CA ALA A 12 -13.81 18.14 7.77
C ALA A 12 -14.72 17.61 8.88
N ALA A 13 -15.90 18.21 9.04
CA ALA A 13 -16.96 17.66 9.87
C ALA A 13 -18.32 18.02 9.27
N VAL A 14 -19.29 17.16 9.49
CA VAL A 14 -20.68 17.38 9.12
C VAL A 14 -21.55 16.73 10.18
N ASP A 15 -22.65 17.41 10.51
CA ASP A 15 -23.71 16.86 11.34
C ASP A 15 -24.88 16.53 10.41
N THR A 16 -25.33 15.27 10.44
CA THR A 16 -26.46 14.82 9.63
C THR A 16 -27.60 14.38 10.54
N PRO A 17 -28.85 14.84 10.31
CA PRO A 17 -30.00 14.33 11.04
C PRO A 17 -30.13 12.82 10.86
N ALA A 18 -30.35 12.13 11.98
CA ALA A 18 -30.44 10.69 12.04
C ALA A 18 -31.77 10.34 12.73
N VAL A 19 -32.85 10.34 11.95
CA VAL A 19 -34.17 9.90 12.42
C VAL A 19 -34.36 8.46 11.97
N PHE A 20 -34.37 7.54 12.93
CA PHE A 20 -34.52 6.12 12.67
C PHE A 20 -35.85 5.61 13.21
N VAL A 21 -36.45 4.67 12.49
CA VAL A 21 -37.56 3.88 13.00
C VAL A 21 -36.99 2.81 13.93
N ASP A 22 -37.62 2.59 15.07
CA ASP A 22 -37.16 1.58 16.03
C ASP A 22 -37.07 0.20 15.37
N GLY A 23 -35.95 -0.50 15.62
CA GLY A 23 -35.63 -1.79 15.01
C GLY A 23 -35.26 -1.79 13.52
N ALA A 24 -35.26 -0.65 12.82
CA ALA A 24 -34.94 -0.61 11.39
C ALA A 24 -33.44 -0.52 11.11
N LEU A 25 -32.93 -1.38 10.22
CA LEU A 25 -31.59 -1.21 9.64
C LEU A 25 -31.64 -0.10 8.58
N THR A 26 -30.91 0.99 8.80
CA THR A 26 -30.88 2.13 7.88
C THR A 26 -29.48 2.33 7.32
N ARG A 27 -29.38 2.62 6.02
CA ARG A 27 -28.15 3.07 5.37
C ARG A 27 -28.26 4.58 5.13
N ALA A 28 -27.29 5.33 5.61
CA ALA A 28 -27.15 6.76 5.33
C ALA A 28 -25.86 7.02 4.55
N THR A 29 -25.93 7.89 3.54
CA THR A 29 -24.75 8.41 2.85
C THR A 29 -24.44 9.78 3.41
N ILE A 30 -23.22 9.96 3.91
CA ILE A 30 -22.75 11.22 4.48
C ILE A 30 -21.63 11.74 3.58
N SER A 31 -21.80 12.95 3.04
CA SER A 31 -20.76 13.64 2.28
C SER A 31 -20.01 14.60 3.20
N LEU A 32 -18.68 14.58 3.11
CA LEU A 32 -17.78 15.49 3.81
C LEU A 32 -17.02 16.27 2.75
N ASP A 33 -17.14 17.60 2.77
CA ASP A 33 -16.37 18.47 1.89
C ASP A 33 -14.97 18.64 2.47
N LEU A 34 -13.97 18.18 1.73
CA LEU A 34 -12.56 18.35 2.09
C LEU A 34 -12.05 19.72 1.63
N PRO A 35 -11.13 20.36 2.39
CA PRO A 35 -10.42 21.52 1.91
C PRO A 35 -9.71 21.22 0.57
N PRO A 36 -9.73 22.16 -0.39
CA PRO A 36 -9.21 21.91 -1.74
C PRO A 36 -7.69 21.69 -1.79
N ASP A 37 -6.99 22.10 -0.74
CA ASP A 37 -5.54 22.08 -0.59
C ASP A 37 -5.03 20.90 0.26
N VAL A 38 -5.90 19.97 0.68
CA VAL A 38 -5.45 18.75 1.38
C VAL A 38 -4.48 18.00 0.46
N PRO A 39 -3.23 17.73 0.90
CA PRO A 39 -2.29 17.00 0.08
C PRO A 39 -2.78 15.59 -0.27
N ALA A 40 -2.32 15.05 -1.39
CA ALA A 40 -2.56 13.65 -1.72
C ALA A 40 -1.96 12.74 -0.64
N LEU A 41 -2.59 11.59 -0.41
CA LEU A 41 -2.17 10.62 0.60
C LEU A 41 -2.12 11.16 2.04
N THR A 42 -3.00 12.11 2.37
CA THR A 42 -3.07 12.65 3.74
C THR A 42 -3.72 11.62 4.67
N ALA A 43 -2.97 11.15 5.66
CA ALA A 43 -3.50 10.28 6.71
C ALA A 43 -4.51 11.01 7.59
N ALA A 44 -5.64 10.38 7.88
CA ALA A 44 -6.67 10.92 8.75
C ALA A 44 -7.39 9.81 9.53
N LYS A 45 -8.10 10.21 10.57
CA LYS A 45 -9.01 9.37 11.35
C LYS A 45 -10.45 9.82 11.13
N LEU A 46 -11.30 8.90 10.69
CA LEU A 46 -12.74 9.06 10.58
C LEU A 46 -13.40 8.68 11.92
N PHE A 47 -14.07 9.66 12.52
CA PHE A 47 -14.90 9.50 13.70
C PHE A 47 -16.38 9.57 13.33
N ILE A 48 -17.15 8.57 13.74
CA ILE A 48 -18.61 8.59 13.69
C ILE A 48 -19.14 8.44 15.11
N GLU A 49 -19.85 9.46 15.56
CA GLU A 49 -20.46 9.53 16.89
C GLU A 49 -21.84 10.19 16.79
N PRO A 50 -22.81 9.79 17.61
CA PRO A 50 -24.06 10.50 17.74
C PRO A 50 -23.81 11.87 18.39
N ARG A 51 -24.36 12.92 17.78
CA ARG A 51 -24.45 14.24 18.42
C ARG A 51 -25.80 14.36 19.12
N TYR A 52 -25.75 14.63 20.42
CA TYR A 52 -26.89 14.86 21.32
C TYR A 52 -27.74 13.62 21.66
N GLY A 53 -28.03 13.48 22.96
CA GLY A 53 -28.92 12.45 23.51
C GLY A 53 -28.20 11.47 24.43
N ASN A 54 -28.29 11.71 25.73
CA ASN A 54 -27.66 10.91 26.81
C ASN A 54 -28.21 9.47 26.91
N ALA A 55 -29.06 9.06 25.97
CA ALA A 55 -29.82 7.80 25.98
C ALA A 55 -29.35 6.78 24.93
N VAL A 56 -28.36 7.12 24.10
CA VAL A 56 -27.81 6.20 23.09
C VAL A 56 -26.50 5.61 23.62
N THR A 57 -26.50 4.30 23.90
CA THR A 57 -25.25 3.56 24.09
C THR A 57 -24.66 3.30 22.71
N TYR A 58 -23.42 3.73 22.47
CA TYR A 58 -22.74 3.51 21.20
C TYR A 58 -21.27 3.17 21.42
N THR A 59 -20.70 2.46 20.46
CA THR A 59 -19.26 2.28 20.33
C THR A 59 -18.77 3.29 19.30
N PRO A 60 -17.86 4.22 19.65
CA PRO A 60 -17.28 5.14 18.67
C PRO A 60 -16.67 4.36 17.52
N VAL A 61 -17.04 4.70 16.29
CA VAL A 61 -16.36 4.15 15.12
C VAL A 61 -15.20 5.07 14.81
N VAL A 62 -14.00 4.56 15.02
CA VAL A 62 -12.75 5.17 14.59
C VAL A 62 -12.15 4.31 13.49
N ARG A 63 -11.84 4.92 12.35
CA ARG A 63 -11.21 4.26 11.20
C ARG A 63 -10.08 5.11 10.66
N ASP A 64 -8.95 4.49 10.38
CA ASP A 64 -7.87 5.14 9.63
C ASP A 64 -8.28 5.23 8.16
N VAL A 65 -8.07 6.41 7.56
CA VAL A 65 -8.41 6.69 6.16
C VAL A 65 -7.33 7.56 5.53
N VAL A 66 -7.11 7.37 4.24
CA VAL A 66 -6.23 8.16 3.40
C VAL A 66 -7.09 9.06 2.53
N LEU A 67 -6.92 10.37 2.74
CA LEU A 67 -7.59 11.43 2.00
C LEU A 67 -6.83 11.73 0.71
N ASN A 68 -7.56 12.22 -0.30
CA ASN A 68 -7.01 12.59 -1.60
C ASN A 68 -6.09 11.49 -2.17
N ARG A 69 -6.67 10.30 -2.28
CA ARG A 69 -6.01 9.14 -2.90
C ARG A 69 -5.46 9.53 -4.28
N PRO A 70 -4.27 9.05 -4.66
CA PRO A 70 -3.69 9.36 -5.96
C PRO A 70 -4.59 8.84 -7.08
N PRO A 71 -4.56 9.48 -8.26
CA PRO A 71 -5.12 8.87 -9.47
C PRO A 71 -4.40 7.56 -9.79
N ALA A 72 -4.95 6.77 -10.70
CA ALA A 72 -4.23 5.62 -11.24
C ALA A 72 -2.88 6.05 -11.80
N ALA A 73 -1.83 5.31 -11.44
CA ALA A 73 -0.48 5.55 -11.93
C ALA A 73 -0.40 5.41 -13.45
N GLN A 74 0.57 6.11 -14.05
CA GLN A 74 0.98 5.87 -15.42
C GLN A 74 2.21 4.99 -15.41
N GLN A 75 2.19 3.90 -16.15
CA GLN A 75 3.32 2.99 -16.23
C GLN A 75 4.48 3.64 -16.96
N ASN A 76 5.70 3.39 -16.47
CA ASN A 76 6.91 3.65 -17.24
C ASN A 76 6.84 2.84 -18.57
N PRO A 77 7.10 3.46 -19.74
CA PRO A 77 7.10 2.76 -21.03
C PRO A 77 8.07 1.58 -21.11
N ASP A 78 9.15 1.62 -20.33
CA ASP A 78 10.17 0.58 -20.26
C ASP A 78 9.90 -0.44 -19.13
N ALA A 79 8.73 -0.37 -18.48
CA ALA A 79 8.34 -1.34 -17.46
C ALA A 79 8.17 -2.74 -18.06
N GLN A 80 8.64 -3.74 -17.33
CA GLN A 80 8.47 -5.15 -17.68
C GLN A 80 7.18 -5.68 -17.05
N THR A 81 6.26 -6.16 -17.89
CA THR A 81 5.02 -6.80 -17.45
C THR A 81 5.28 -8.16 -16.81
N LEU A 82 4.59 -8.44 -15.71
CA LEU A 82 4.70 -9.67 -14.93
C LEU A 82 3.37 -10.41 -14.83
N ASP A 83 2.28 -9.68 -14.52
CA ASP A 83 0.95 -10.22 -14.21
C ASP A 83 1.01 -11.38 -13.18
N LEU A 84 1.59 -11.08 -12.02
CA LEU A 84 1.74 -12.04 -10.92
C LEU A 84 0.75 -11.72 -9.80
N GLN A 85 -0.12 -12.67 -9.48
CA GLN A 85 -1.07 -12.55 -8.39
C GLN A 85 -0.40 -12.88 -7.05
N PHE A 86 -0.56 -12.01 -6.07
CA PHE A 86 -0.15 -12.16 -4.68
C PHE A 86 -1.39 -12.39 -3.81
N GLY A 87 -1.50 -13.58 -3.24
CA GLY A 87 -2.72 -13.99 -2.54
C GLY A 87 -3.91 -14.04 -3.50
N ALA A 88 -5.07 -13.57 -3.05
CA ALA A 88 -6.30 -13.56 -3.86
C ALA A 88 -6.66 -12.16 -4.39
N GLU A 89 -6.05 -11.10 -3.86
CA GLU A 89 -6.60 -9.74 -3.98
C GLU A 89 -5.69 -8.78 -4.75
N ILE A 90 -4.38 -9.04 -4.78
CA ILE A 90 -3.38 -8.11 -5.31
C ILE A 90 -2.66 -8.75 -6.49
N THR A 91 -2.37 -7.95 -7.50
CA THR A 91 -1.53 -8.31 -8.65
C THR A 91 -0.35 -7.35 -8.72
N LEU A 92 0.85 -7.89 -8.86
CA LEU A 92 2.01 -7.15 -9.36
C LEU A 92 1.94 -7.17 -10.88
N ASP A 93 1.49 -6.05 -11.46
CA ASP A 93 1.22 -5.93 -12.89
C ASP A 93 2.52 -5.80 -13.68
N SER A 94 3.39 -4.88 -13.27
CA SER A 94 4.69 -4.65 -13.89
C SER A 94 5.69 -4.04 -12.91
N TYR A 95 6.94 -3.95 -13.34
CA TYR A 95 7.98 -3.23 -12.61
C TYR A 95 8.94 -2.52 -13.57
N TYR A 96 9.59 -1.49 -13.07
CA TYR A 96 10.73 -0.86 -13.72
C TYR A 96 11.87 -0.79 -12.72
N ALA A 97 13.08 -1.18 -13.14
CA ALA A 97 14.25 -1.16 -12.28
C ALA A 97 15.47 -0.66 -13.04
N GLU A 98 16.27 0.16 -12.38
CA GLU A 98 17.53 0.65 -12.91
C GLU A 98 18.53 0.90 -11.79
N VAL A 99 19.80 0.63 -12.07
CA VAL A 99 20.90 1.06 -11.22
C VAL A 99 21.39 2.41 -11.73
N ARG A 100 21.44 3.40 -10.85
CA ARG A 100 22.00 4.72 -11.11
C ARG A 100 22.92 5.10 -9.97
N ASP A 101 24.16 5.45 -10.30
CA ASP A 101 25.21 5.74 -9.34
C ASP A 101 25.32 4.58 -8.32
N ASP A 102 25.13 4.88 -7.03
CA ASP A 102 25.20 3.92 -5.93
C ASP A 102 23.81 3.53 -5.38
N ALA A 103 22.78 3.53 -6.24
CA ALA A 103 21.42 3.15 -5.86
C ALA A 103 20.72 2.29 -6.91
N LEU A 104 19.96 1.31 -6.44
CA LEU A 104 18.95 0.60 -7.23
C LEU A 104 17.61 1.32 -7.05
N GLN A 105 17.10 1.90 -8.13
CA GLN A 105 15.77 2.50 -8.18
C GLN A 105 14.80 1.46 -8.73
N LEU A 106 13.79 1.12 -7.95
CA LEU A 106 12.74 0.18 -8.30
C LEU A 106 11.38 0.88 -8.22
N THR A 107 10.57 0.70 -9.25
CA THR A 107 9.16 1.05 -9.24
C THR A 107 8.35 -0.22 -9.47
N LEU A 108 7.49 -0.56 -8.51
CA LEU A 108 6.52 -1.63 -8.60
C LEU A 108 5.15 -1.04 -8.95
N TYR A 109 4.48 -1.65 -9.92
CA TYR A 109 3.13 -1.28 -10.31
C TYR A 109 2.15 -2.35 -9.85
N TRP A 110 1.38 -2.01 -8.84
CA TRP A 110 0.44 -2.91 -8.20
C TRP A 110 -0.99 -2.59 -8.58
N GLN A 111 -1.84 -3.61 -8.64
CA GLN A 111 -3.28 -3.44 -8.82
C GLN A 111 -4.05 -4.33 -7.85
N ALA A 112 -5.03 -3.74 -7.16
CA ALA A 112 -6.01 -4.50 -6.39
C ALA A 112 -7.13 -5.00 -7.30
N GLN A 113 -7.43 -6.30 -7.29
CA GLN A 113 -8.61 -6.84 -7.98
C GLN A 113 -9.90 -6.52 -7.23
N SER A 114 -9.82 -6.53 -5.90
CA SER A 114 -10.85 -6.13 -4.93
C SER A 114 -10.20 -5.35 -3.80
N VAL A 115 -10.99 -4.61 -3.01
CA VAL A 115 -10.46 -3.94 -1.81
C VAL A 115 -9.90 -5.01 -0.87
N PRO A 116 -8.59 -4.99 -0.55
CA PRO A 116 -8.00 -5.98 0.35
C PRO A 116 -8.55 -5.86 1.77
N ASP A 117 -8.77 -6.99 2.42
CA ASP A 117 -9.28 -7.02 3.79
C ASP A 117 -8.20 -6.74 4.86
N GLU A 118 -6.92 -6.87 4.47
CA GLU A 118 -5.77 -6.79 5.37
C GLU A 118 -4.69 -5.85 4.82
N ASP A 119 -3.82 -5.38 5.73
CA ASP A 119 -2.62 -4.65 5.36
C ASP A 119 -1.45 -5.61 5.16
N TYR A 120 -0.73 -5.39 4.07
CA TYR A 120 0.45 -6.15 3.68
C TYR A 120 1.67 -5.23 3.62
N GLN A 121 2.82 -5.77 4.00
CA GLN A 121 4.12 -5.16 3.74
C GLN A 121 4.71 -5.78 2.47
N VAL A 122 5.26 -4.94 1.60
CA VAL A 122 6.13 -5.34 0.50
C VAL A 122 7.55 -5.41 1.03
N PHE A 123 8.29 -6.44 0.62
CA PHE A 123 9.73 -6.50 0.85
C PHE A 123 10.47 -6.57 -0.48
N VAL A 124 11.57 -5.84 -0.56
CA VAL A 124 12.48 -5.80 -1.70
C VAL A 124 13.85 -6.11 -1.16
N HIS A 125 14.43 -7.24 -1.57
CA HIS A 125 15.76 -7.67 -1.11
C HIS A 125 16.71 -7.77 -2.29
N VAL A 126 17.87 -7.14 -2.18
CA VAL A 126 19.04 -7.38 -3.03
C VAL A 126 19.92 -8.39 -2.33
N VAL A 127 20.27 -9.45 -3.04
CA VAL A 127 21.14 -10.52 -2.56
C VAL A 127 22.41 -10.63 -3.39
N ASP A 128 23.48 -11.06 -2.76
CA ASP A 128 24.76 -11.38 -3.42
C ASP A 128 24.79 -12.80 -3.99
N SER A 129 25.95 -13.19 -4.52
CA SER A 129 26.18 -14.54 -5.09
C SER A 129 26.19 -15.66 -4.04
N ALA A 130 26.41 -15.34 -2.76
CA ALA A 130 26.31 -16.29 -1.64
C ALA A 130 24.85 -16.46 -1.16
N GLY A 131 23.95 -15.59 -1.61
CA GLY A 131 22.54 -15.57 -1.22
C GLY A 131 22.26 -14.73 0.02
N GLU A 132 23.24 -13.94 0.49
CA GLU A 132 23.09 -13.04 1.62
C GLU A 132 22.38 -11.76 1.20
N ILE A 133 21.49 -11.23 2.04
CA ILE A 133 20.81 -9.96 1.80
C ILE A 133 21.82 -8.83 2.05
N VAL A 134 22.12 -8.05 1.02
CA VAL A 134 23.10 -6.95 1.08
C VAL A 134 22.45 -5.56 1.05
N ALA A 135 21.20 -5.46 0.58
CA ALA A 135 20.36 -4.29 0.73
C ALA A 135 18.89 -4.70 0.79
N GLN A 136 18.05 -3.94 1.49
CA GLN A 136 16.62 -4.21 1.58
C GLN A 136 15.79 -2.94 1.79
N ASP A 137 14.54 -3.01 1.36
CA ASP A 137 13.50 -2.04 1.70
C ASP A 137 12.18 -2.80 1.93
N ASP A 138 11.67 -2.68 3.15
CA ASP A 138 10.49 -3.41 3.63
C ASP A 138 9.50 -2.40 4.23
N GLY A 139 8.26 -2.41 3.75
CA GLY A 139 7.26 -1.46 4.24
C GLY A 139 5.91 -1.56 3.54
N SER A 140 4.98 -0.74 4.03
CA SER A 140 3.69 -0.57 3.37
C SER A 140 3.90 0.23 2.09
N PRO A 141 3.13 -0.03 1.02
CA PRO A 141 3.32 0.66 -0.23
C PRO A 141 3.25 2.19 -0.11
N VAL A 142 3.93 2.85 -1.05
CA VAL A 142 3.97 4.31 -1.22
C VAL A 142 4.57 4.99 0.01
N ASP A 143 5.81 4.64 0.34
CA ASP A 143 6.58 5.14 1.50
C ASP A 143 5.86 4.95 2.85
N ASN A 144 5.18 3.82 3.05
CA ASN A 144 4.33 3.56 4.21
C ASN A 144 3.10 4.47 4.35
N ARG A 145 2.68 5.18 3.29
CA ARG A 145 1.57 6.13 3.33
C ARG A 145 0.28 5.62 2.71
N TYR A 146 0.32 4.53 1.93
CA TYR A 146 -0.88 4.02 1.28
C TYR A 146 -1.08 2.51 1.48
N PRO A 147 -1.57 2.09 2.66
CA PRO A 147 -1.85 0.69 2.96
C PRO A 147 -2.79 0.06 1.93
N MET A 148 -2.53 -1.20 1.59
CA MET A 148 -3.27 -1.94 0.55
C MET A 148 -4.77 -2.05 0.86
N SER A 149 -5.18 -2.15 2.13
CA SER A 149 -6.59 -2.18 2.53
C SER A 149 -7.40 -0.94 2.13
N GLN A 150 -6.71 0.15 1.75
CA GLN A 150 -7.33 1.39 1.31
C GLN A 150 -7.34 1.57 -0.21
N TRP A 151 -6.78 0.62 -0.94
CA TRP A 151 -6.77 0.67 -2.39
C TRP A 151 -8.16 0.52 -2.97
N ARG A 152 -8.37 1.12 -4.14
CA ARG A 152 -9.58 0.90 -4.92
C ARG A 152 -9.31 -0.25 -5.88
N ALA A 153 -10.32 -1.10 -6.04
CA ALA A 153 -10.30 -2.12 -7.07
C ALA A 153 -9.99 -1.49 -8.44
N GLN A 154 -9.19 -2.20 -9.24
CA GLN A 154 -8.78 -1.84 -10.60
C GLN A 154 -7.95 -0.55 -10.72
N THR A 155 -7.47 0.01 -9.61
CA THR A 155 -6.56 1.17 -9.64
C THR A 155 -5.12 0.70 -9.63
N LEU A 156 -4.34 1.16 -10.62
CA LEU A 156 -2.91 0.93 -10.66
C LEU A 156 -2.22 1.88 -9.67
N ILE A 157 -1.40 1.33 -8.78
CA ILE A 157 -0.64 2.04 -7.75
C ILE A 157 0.84 1.93 -8.07
N GLU A 158 1.52 3.07 -8.07
CA GLU A 158 2.96 3.14 -8.17
C GLU A 158 3.58 3.09 -6.78
N ASP A 159 4.53 2.18 -6.58
CA ASP A 159 5.23 1.95 -5.32
C ASP A 159 6.74 1.99 -5.57
N GLN A 160 7.40 3.03 -5.07
CA GLN A 160 8.81 3.30 -5.35
C GLN A 160 9.68 2.84 -4.19
N HIS A 161 10.79 2.19 -4.53
CA HIS A 161 11.81 1.73 -3.60
C HIS A 161 13.19 2.19 -4.08
N VAL A 162 14.00 2.69 -3.16
CA VAL A 162 15.38 3.11 -3.44
C VAL A 162 16.31 2.40 -2.49
N LEU A 163 17.07 1.44 -3.02
CA LEU A 163 18.01 0.66 -2.23
C LEU A 163 19.41 1.21 -2.43
N SER A 164 20.05 1.66 -1.35
CA SER A 164 21.47 2.06 -1.39
C SER A 164 22.31 0.82 -1.68
N LEU A 165 23.23 0.97 -2.63
CA LEU A 165 24.26 0.01 -2.98
C LEU A 165 25.61 0.44 -2.41
N ASP A 166 25.67 1.48 -1.57
CA ASP A 166 26.91 2.00 -1.01
C ASP A 166 27.73 0.91 -0.32
N GLY A 167 29.02 0.81 -0.67
CA GLY A 167 29.95 -0.15 -0.05
C GLY A 167 29.92 -1.58 -0.63
N LEU A 168 28.97 -1.93 -1.49
CA LEU A 168 28.97 -3.20 -2.23
C LEU A 168 30.17 -3.33 -3.21
N PRO A 169 30.83 -4.49 -3.35
CA PRO A 169 31.93 -4.63 -4.31
C PRO A 169 31.51 -4.40 -5.78
N PHE A 170 32.35 -3.69 -6.54
CA PHE A 170 32.28 -3.60 -8.01
C PHE A 170 32.78 -4.91 -8.65
N GLY A 171 32.22 -5.27 -9.80
CA GLY A 171 32.51 -6.49 -10.55
C GLY A 171 31.78 -7.73 -10.03
N GLU A 172 30.89 -7.57 -9.05
CA GLU A 172 30.06 -8.64 -8.50
C GLU A 172 28.63 -8.57 -9.04
N SER A 173 27.98 -9.73 -9.09
CA SER A 173 26.59 -9.86 -9.56
C SER A 173 25.64 -9.96 -8.38
N TYR A 174 24.54 -9.21 -8.48
CA TYR A 174 23.50 -9.12 -7.47
C TYR A 174 22.14 -9.42 -8.09
N ARG A 175 21.24 -9.95 -7.28
CA ARG A 175 19.86 -10.28 -7.68
C ARG A 175 18.86 -9.64 -6.75
N MET A 176 17.77 -9.14 -7.29
CA MET A 176 16.67 -8.55 -6.54
C MET A 176 15.46 -9.48 -6.54
N ARG A 177 14.91 -9.73 -5.35
CA ARG A 177 13.62 -10.40 -5.16
C ARG A 177 12.61 -9.49 -4.48
N VAL A 178 11.34 -9.70 -4.80
CA VAL A 178 10.21 -8.98 -4.21
C VAL A 178 9.21 -9.99 -3.66
N GLY A 179 8.62 -9.67 -2.52
CA GLY A 179 7.50 -10.42 -1.97
C GLY A 179 6.56 -9.53 -1.17
N ALA A 180 5.47 -10.09 -0.67
CA ALA A 180 4.59 -9.42 0.27
C ALA A 180 4.22 -10.34 1.43
N TYR A 181 4.00 -9.79 2.61
CA TYR A 181 3.55 -10.53 3.78
C TYR A 181 2.49 -9.77 4.57
N ARG A 182 1.66 -10.51 5.31
CA ARG A 182 0.68 -9.93 6.21
C ARG A 182 1.35 -9.29 7.41
N SER A 183 1.06 -8.02 7.67
CA SER A 183 1.65 -7.27 8.81
C SER A 183 1.34 -7.91 10.17
N ALA A 184 0.20 -8.61 10.30
CA ALA A 184 -0.28 -9.17 11.56
C ALA A 184 0.50 -10.41 12.04
N ASP A 185 0.97 -11.26 11.13
CA ASP A 185 1.59 -12.55 11.48
C ASP A 185 2.84 -12.90 10.64
N VAL A 186 3.27 -11.99 9.76
CA VAL A 186 4.45 -12.12 8.89
C VAL A 186 4.33 -13.28 7.88
N THR A 187 3.12 -13.79 7.64
CA THR A 187 2.88 -14.83 6.63
C THR A 187 3.04 -14.23 5.24
N ARG A 188 3.95 -14.80 4.43
CA ARG A 188 4.13 -14.41 3.03
C ARG A 188 2.95 -14.82 2.16
N LEU A 189 2.55 -13.93 1.26
CA LEU A 189 1.50 -14.20 0.29
C LEU A 189 1.99 -15.16 -0.78
N ALA A 190 1.18 -16.17 -1.09
CA ALA A 190 1.47 -17.06 -2.21
C ALA A 190 1.44 -16.28 -3.53
N ILE A 191 2.39 -16.58 -4.42
CA ILE A 191 2.48 -15.97 -5.76
C ILE A 191 2.00 -16.97 -6.82
N THR A 192 1.11 -16.54 -7.71
CA THR A 192 0.61 -17.33 -8.84
C THR A 192 0.64 -16.56 -10.15
N PRO A 193 0.90 -17.22 -11.29
CA PRO A 193 1.31 -18.62 -11.41
C PRO A 193 2.72 -18.84 -10.83
N LYS A 194 2.98 -20.05 -10.31
CA LYS A 194 4.36 -20.45 -10.02
C LYS A 194 5.12 -20.59 -11.33
N ASN A 195 6.27 -19.95 -11.43
CA ASN A 195 7.18 -20.05 -12.56
C ASN A 195 8.62 -20.21 -12.05
N ALA A 196 9.61 -20.29 -12.95
CA ALA A 196 11.01 -20.51 -12.58
C ALA A 196 11.62 -19.37 -11.73
N ASN A 197 11.02 -18.18 -11.73
CA ASN A 197 11.47 -17.00 -10.98
C ASN A 197 10.77 -16.87 -9.63
N VAL A 198 9.75 -17.69 -9.34
CA VAL A 198 9.00 -17.65 -8.08
C VAL A 198 9.51 -18.75 -7.16
N ASP A 199 10.04 -18.36 -6.01
CA ASP A 199 10.47 -19.27 -4.94
C ASP A 199 10.24 -18.64 -3.56
N ASP A 200 9.96 -19.47 -2.56
CA ASP A 200 9.72 -19.05 -1.17
C ASP A 200 8.74 -17.85 -1.02
N ASN A 201 7.67 -17.87 -1.83
CA ASN A 201 6.66 -16.81 -1.89
C ASN A 201 7.26 -15.41 -2.18
N SER A 202 8.33 -15.39 -2.97
CA SER A 202 8.97 -14.22 -3.54
C SER A 202 9.23 -14.44 -5.02
N VAL A 203 9.44 -13.37 -5.78
CA VAL A 203 9.77 -13.42 -7.20
C VAL A 203 11.09 -12.70 -7.46
N TRP A 204 11.98 -13.33 -8.20
CA TRP A 204 13.21 -12.73 -8.72
C TRP A 204 12.88 -11.85 -9.92
N LEU A 205 13.20 -10.55 -9.83
CA LEU A 205 12.82 -9.57 -10.85
C LEU A 205 14.01 -8.97 -11.59
N TYR A 206 15.13 -8.72 -10.92
CA TYR A 206 16.21 -7.97 -11.54
C TYR A 206 17.57 -8.56 -11.18
N THR A 207 18.50 -8.55 -12.14
CA THR A 207 19.89 -8.96 -11.95
C THR A 207 20.76 -7.87 -12.53
N PHE A 208 21.78 -7.48 -11.79
CA PHE A 208 22.72 -6.44 -12.21
C PHE A 208 24.13 -6.78 -11.75
N GLU A 209 25.11 -6.22 -12.45
CA GLU A 209 26.50 -6.17 -12.00
C GLU A 209 26.77 -4.77 -11.49
N ARG A 210 27.52 -4.65 -10.39
CA ARG A 210 27.99 -3.34 -9.92
C ARG A 210 29.29 -2.95 -10.62
#